data_AF-A0A3G3K3F4-F1
#
_entry.id   AF-A0A3G3K3F4-F1
#
_cell.length_a   1.000
_cell.length_b   1.000
_cell.length_c   1.000
_cell.angle_alpha   90.00
_cell.angle_beta   90.00
_cell.angle_gamma   90.00
#
_symmetry.space_group_name_H-M   'P 1'
#
loop_
_entity.id
_entity.type
_entity.pdbx_description
1 polymer ?
#
loop_
_entity_poly.entity_id
_entity_poly.type
_entity_poly.pdbx_seq_one_letter_code
_entity_poly.pdbx_strand_id
1 'polypeptide(L)'
;MGFGNKWSRHGVMSSSTELSAYMPETRKMSQGNLTSMLNKYGMVYVKPVNGSMGVGVMRVEKRGKGIRCQAGTVRRSFPDVASGYEAIRDFAGGKAYMVQMGIRLKKYRGRPFDLRIMVQRKPGGPWKVTGIAGRLAHPRKIVTNGSQGGTIYPASVLLPGSEALINRMKGISLRTVRRLHAVYPGLKQIGLDMAVDTQGRPWIIEANTKPDPCPFTKLPSHAALREIVSHGKAWGIHYKLKCLKSHRGR
;
A
#
# COMPACT_ATOMS: atom_id res chain seq x y z
N MET A 1 -11.77 -18.10 -10.54
CA MET A 1 -10.58 -17.39 -11.09
C MET A 1 -10.22 -16.20 -10.21
N GLY A 2 -8.93 -15.98 -9.92
CA GLY A 2 -8.47 -14.89 -9.05
C GLY A 2 -8.31 -13.54 -9.76
N PHE A 3 -8.28 -12.43 -9.02
CA PHE A 3 -8.17 -11.07 -9.56
C PHE A 3 -6.70 -10.62 -9.83
N GLY A 4 -5.90 -11.52 -10.41
CA GLY A 4 -4.47 -11.33 -10.67
C GLY A 4 -3.57 -11.28 -9.41
N ASN A 5 -2.27 -11.08 -9.61
CA ASN A 5 -1.32 -10.78 -8.53
C ASN A 5 -1.03 -9.26 -8.48
N LYS A 6 -0.10 -8.82 -7.60
CA LYS A 6 0.22 -7.39 -7.49
C LYS A 6 0.77 -6.81 -8.80
N TRP A 7 1.56 -7.58 -9.54
CA TRP A 7 2.14 -7.16 -10.80
C TRP A 7 1.08 -6.97 -11.88
N SER A 8 0.15 -7.92 -12.03
CA SER A 8 -0.96 -7.81 -12.99
C SER A 8 -1.81 -6.58 -12.71
N ARG A 9 -2.21 -6.36 -11.45
CA ARG A 9 -3.00 -5.18 -11.07
C ARG A 9 -2.22 -3.88 -11.27
N HIS A 10 -0.94 -3.87 -10.95
CA HIS A 10 -0.07 -2.72 -11.23
C HIS A 10 -0.09 -2.39 -12.73
N GLY A 11 0.09 -3.38 -13.62
CA GLY A 11 0.04 -3.19 -15.07
C GLY A 11 -1.30 -2.64 -15.58
N VAL A 12 -2.42 -3.11 -15.04
CA VAL A 12 -3.76 -2.58 -15.38
C VAL A 12 -3.90 -1.10 -15.00
N MET A 13 -3.35 -0.70 -13.85
CA MET A 13 -3.39 0.69 -13.37
C MET A 13 -2.37 1.57 -14.09
N SER A 14 -1.15 1.10 -14.32
CA SER A 14 -0.07 1.89 -14.94
C SER A 14 -0.29 2.13 -16.43
N SER A 15 -1.07 1.27 -17.10
CA SER A 15 -1.51 1.48 -18.50
C SER A 15 -2.62 2.51 -18.66
N SER A 16 -3.21 3.00 -17.57
CA SER A 16 -4.24 4.05 -17.61
C SER A 16 -3.58 5.42 -17.51
N THR A 17 -3.83 6.28 -18.49
CA THR A 17 -3.39 7.68 -18.51
C THR A 17 -3.89 8.47 -17.28
N GLU A 18 -5.08 8.15 -16.79
CA GLU A 18 -5.67 8.79 -15.60
C GLU A 18 -5.01 8.38 -14.28
N LEU A 19 -4.37 7.20 -14.23
CA LEU A 19 -3.85 6.60 -13.00
C LEU A 19 -2.33 6.56 -12.94
N SER A 20 -1.64 6.48 -14.08
CA SER A 20 -0.18 6.34 -14.16
C SER A 20 0.55 7.47 -13.41
N ALA A 21 0.01 8.69 -13.44
CA ALA A 21 0.54 9.85 -12.71
C ALA A 21 0.50 9.68 -11.17
N TYR A 22 -0.31 8.75 -10.64
CA TYR A 22 -0.42 8.46 -9.21
C TYR A 22 0.30 7.15 -8.83
N MET A 23 0.95 6.48 -9.77
CA MET A 23 1.61 5.20 -9.55
C MET A 23 3.13 5.40 -9.48
N PRO A 24 3.81 4.90 -8.43
CA PRO A 24 5.26 4.92 -8.41
C PRO A 24 5.82 4.00 -9.52
N GLU A 25 6.88 4.45 -10.20
CA GLU A 25 7.58 3.61 -11.19
C GLU A 25 7.94 2.27 -10.54
N THR A 26 7.62 1.18 -11.23
CA THR A 26 7.83 -0.18 -10.73
C THR A 26 8.36 -1.05 -11.85
N ARG A 27 9.42 -1.83 -11.57
CA ARG A 27 10.05 -2.75 -12.51
C ARG A 27 10.15 -4.15 -11.91
N LYS A 28 10.25 -5.19 -12.75
CA LYS A 28 10.59 -6.53 -12.28
C LYS A 28 11.99 -6.50 -11.64
N MET A 29 12.18 -7.25 -10.56
CA MET A 29 13.46 -7.30 -9.89
C MET A 29 14.52 -7.98 -10.76
N SER A 30 15.61 -7.25 -11.00
CA SER A 30 16.87 -7.73 -11.54
C SER A 30 17.96 -6.80 -10.99
N GLN A 31 19.23 -7.22 -11.04
CA GLN A 31 20.33 -6.38 -10.60
C GLN A 31 20.37 -5.05 -11.37
N GLY A 32 20.23 -5.08 -12.70
CA GLY A 32 20.20 -3.88 -13.54
C GLY A 32 19.03 -2.94 -13.21
N ASN A 33 17.83 -3.47 -12.96
CA ASN A 33 16.69 -2.66 -12.54
C ASN A 33 16.87 -2.09 -11.13
N LEU A 34 17.45 -2.85 -10.20
CA LEU A 34 17.75 -2.34 -8.86
C LEU A 34 18.77 -1.20 -8.92
N THR A 35 19.87 -1.38 -9.65
CA THR A 35 20.92 -0.37 -9.84
C THR A 35 20.36 0.90 -10.50
N SER A 36 19.66 0.77 -11.62
CA SER A 36 19.11 1.93 -12.35
C SER A 36 18.08 2.68 -11.51
N MET A 37 17.17 1.99 -10.83
CA MET A 37 16.18 2.64 -9.97
C MET A 37 16.79 3.27 -8.72
N LEU A 38 17.82 2.67 -8.12
CA LEU A 38 18.56 3.30 -7.01
C LEU A 38 19.33 4.54 -7.46
N ASN A 39 19.92 4.51 -8.66
CA ASN A 39 20.59 5.69 -9.23
C ASN A 39 19.60 6.83 -9.50
N LYS A 40 18.42 6.51 -10.03
CA LYS A 40 17.37 7.48 -10.34
C LYS A 40 16.70 8.07 -9.11
N TYR A 41 16.41 7.24 -8.10
CA TYR A 41 15.52 7.63 -7.00
C TYR A 41 16.22 7.72 -5.63
N GLY A 42 17.42 7.16 -5.48
CA GLY A 42 18.16 7.07 -4.21
C GLY A 42 17.53 6.15 -3.14
N MET A 43 16.24 5.84 -3.25
CA MET A 43 15.51 4.93 -2.38
C MET A 43 14.50 4.14 -3.20
N VAL A 44 14.44 2.83 -2.97
CA VAL A 44 13.44 1.94 -3.56
C VAL A 44 12.86 0.97 -2.52
N TYR A 45 11.70 0.43 -2.82
CA TYR A 45 11.14 -0.71 -2.11
C TYR A 45 11.23 -1.96 -2.99
N VAL A 46 11.78 -3.03 -2.45
CA VAL A 46 11.83 -4.35 -3.07
C VAL A 46 10.78 -5.21 -2.39
N LYS A 47 9.79 -5.70 -3.15
CA LYS A 47 8.62 -6.38 -2.59
C LYS A 47 8.19 -7.58 -3.44
N PRO A 48 7.62 -8.64 -2.83
CA PRO A 48 7.24 -9.82 -3.58
C PRO A 48 5.99 -9.57 -4.43
N VAL A 49 5.98 -10.13 -5.65
CA VAL A 49 4.85 -10.08 -6.59
C VAL A 49 3.61 -10.74 -5.97
N ASN A 50 3.82 -11.86 -5.28
CA ASN A 50 2.82 -12.58 -4.52
C ASN A 50 3.10 -12.43 -3.02
N GLY A 51 2.10 -12.00 -2.25
CA GLY A 51 2.24 -11.83 -0.80
C GLY A 51 1.26 -10.81 -0.25
N SER A 52 1.25 -10.65 1.06
CA SER A 52 0.34 -9.73 1.76
C SER A 52 1.00 -9.21 3.05
N MET A 53 0.30 -8.31 3.75
CA MET A 53 0.68 -7.89 5.12
C MET A 53 2.05 -7.22 5.27
N GLY A 54 2.66 -6.76 4.19
CA GLY A 54 4.01 -6.18 4.18
C GLY A 54 5.14 -7.21 4.43
N VAL A 55 4.83 -8.51 4.42
CA VAL A 55 5.82 -9.57 4.59
C VAL A 55 6.71 -9.65 3.36
N GLY A 56 8.02 -9.76 3.57
CA GLY A 56 9.03 -9.80 2.52
C GLY A 56 9.35 -8.43 1.90
N VAL A 57 8.75 -7.33 2.37
CA VAL A 57 9.07 -6.00 1.86
C VAL A 57 10.38 -5.50 2.46
N MET A 58 11.27 -5.05 1.58
CA MET A 58 12.56 -4.47 1.91
C MET A 58 12.61 -3.02 1.41
N ARG A 59 13.25 -2.14 2.19
CA ARG A 59 13.61 -0.79 1.74
C ARG A 59 15.11 -0.76 1.47
N VAL A 60 15.49 -0.31 0.28
CA VAL A 60 16.88 -0.20 -0.14
C VAL A 60 17.19 1.26 -0.40
N GLU A 61 18.22 1.78 0.25
CA GLU A 61 18.66 3.17 0.15
C GLU A 61 20.11 3.21 -0.33
N LYS A 62 20.40 4.06 -1.32
CA LYS A 62 21.75 4.29 -1.82
C LYS A 62 22.59 5.04 -0.77
N ARG A 63 23.85 4.66 -0.60
CA ARG A 63 24.82 5.24 0.36
C ARG A 63 26.19 5.35 -0.29
N GLY A 64 26.44 6.46 -0.98
CA GLY A 64 27.65 6.61 -1.81
C GLY A 64 27.68 5.54 -2.90
N LYS A 65 28.75 4.72 -2.90
CA LYS A 65 28.89 3.54 -3.78
C LYS A 65 28.07 2.32 -3.30
N GLY A 66 27.77 2.26 -2.00
CA GLY A 66 27.07 1.14 -1.37
C GLY A 66 25.57 1.33 -1.23
N ILE A 67 24.94 0.37 -0.55
CA ILE A 67 23.51 0.40 -0.25
C ILE A 67 23.24 -0.02 1.20
N ARG A 68 22.11 0.46 1.72
CA ARG A 68 21.54 -0.01 2.99
C ARG A 68 20.20 -0.67 2.71
N CYS A 69 20.05 -1.93 3.11
CA CYS A 69 18.80 -2.68 3.03
C CYS A 69 18.18 -2.81 4.43
N GLN A 70 16.87 -2.59 4.54
CA GLN A 70 16.09 -2.85 5.75
C GLN A 70 14.94 -3.82 5.45
N ALA A 71 14.89 -4.94 6.17
CA ALA A 71 13.81 -5.92 6.15
C ALA A 71 13.19 -6.01 7.56
N GLY A 72 11.95 -5.56 7.72
CA GLY A 72 11.35 -5.44 9.06
C GLY A 72 12.17 -4.49 9.96
N THR A 73 12.77 -5.03 11.02
CA THR A 73 13.67 -4.29 11.93
C THR A 73 15.15 -4.53 11.65
N VAL A 74 15.49 -5.52 10.82
CA VAL A 74 16.88 -5.87 10.50
C VAL A 74 17.40 -4.93 9.43
N ARG A 75 18.59 -4.37 9.66
CA ARG A 75 19.31 -3.51 8.71
C ARG A 75 20.64 -4.15 8.36
N ARG A 76 20.98 -4.14 7.08
CA ARG A 76 22.27 -4.57 6.56
C ARG A 76 22.79 -3.52 5.59
N SER A 77 24.10 -3.31 5.58
CA SER A 77 24.78 -2.43 4.64
C SER A 77 25.68 -3.27 3.76
N PHE A 78 25.82 -2.86 2.51
CA PHE A 78 26.63 -3.53 1.52
C PHE A 78 27.51 -2.51 0.80
N PRO A 79 28.76 -2.85 0.47
CA PRO A 79 29.71 -1.93 -0.15
C PRO A 79 29.29 -1.49 -1.57
N ASP A 80 28.45 -2.29 -2.24
CA ASP A 80 27.95 -2.02 -3.58
C ASP A 80 26.54 -2.61 -3.81
N VAL A 81 25.97 -2.34 -4.99
CA VAL A 81 24.64 -2.85 -5.35
C VAL A 81 24.66 -4.36 -5.66
N ALA A 82 25.78 -4.90 -6.15
CA ALA A 82 25.89 -6.30 -6.56
C ALA A 82 25.79 -7.23 -5.34
N SER A 83 26.65 -7.03 -4.34
CA SER A 83 26.63 -7.73 -3.06
C SER A 83 25.28 -7.61 -2.33
N GLY A 84 24.68 -6.41 -2.35
CA GLY A 84 23.35 -6.21 -1.78
C GLY A 84 22.23 -6.89 -2.57
N TYR A 85 22.35 -7.00 -3.90
CA TYR A 85 21.41 -7.72 -4.75
C TYR A 85 21.43 -9.22 -4.46
N GLU A 86 22.62 -9.83 -4.31
CA GLU A 86 22.75 -11.25 -3.96
C GLU A 86 22.04 -11.54 -2.63
N ALA A 87 22.28 -10.74 -1.59
CA ALA A 87 21.61 -10.91 -0.30
C ALA A 87 20.07 -10.72 -0.40
N ILE A 88 19.59 -9.82 -1.26
CA ILE A 88 18.16 -9.62 -1.52
C ILE A 88 17.57 -10.82 -2.25
N ARG A 89 18.28 -11.39 -3.22
CA ARG A 89 17.87 -12.59 -3.98
C ARG A 89 17.78 -13.80 -3.07
N ASP A 90 18.75 -13.99 -2.19
CA ASP A 90 18.77 -15.10 -1.23
C ASP A 90 17.60 -14.96 -0.24
N PHE A 91 17.35 -13.75 0.27
CA PHE A 91 16.17 -13.46 1.09
C PHE A 91 14.86 -13.70 0.33
N ALA A 92 14.82 -13.42 -0.98
CA ALA A 92 13.65 -13.67 -1.80
C ALA A 92 13.35 -15.17 -1.96
N GLY A 93 14.35 -16.03 -1.85
CA GLY A 93 14.20 -17.50 -1.86
C GLY A 93 13.51 -18.01 -3.13
N GLY A 94 13.97 -17.56 -4.30
CA GLY A 94 13.43 -17.94 -5.61
C GLY A 94 12.06 -17.32 -5.97
N LYS A 95 11.43 -16.55 -5.06
CA LYS A 95 10.15 -15.90 -5.35
C LYS A 95 10.34 -14.71 -6.29
N ALA A 96 9.33 -14.46 -7.13
CA ALA A 96 9.30 -13.26 -7.97
C ALA A 96 9.12 -11.99 -7.13
N TYR A 97 9.99 -11.00 -7.37
CA TYR A 97 9.98 -9.69 -6.72
C TYR A 97 9.93 -8.56 -7.74
N MET A 98 9.59 -7.37 -7.27
CA MET A 98 9.60 -6.11 -8.01
C MET A 98 10.34 -5.03 -7.23
N VAL A 99 10.95 -4.10 -7.96
CA VAL A 99 11.57 -2.88 -7.45
C VAL A 99 10.63 -1.73 -7.73
N GLN A 100 10.26 -0.97 -6.71
CA GLN A 100 9.34 0.15 -6.81
C GLN A 100 10.03 1.42 -6.29
N MET A 101 9.80 2.55 -6.96
CA MET A 101 10.25 3.87 -6.52
C MET A 101 9.90 4.09 -5.04
N GLY A 102 10.89 4.52 -4.26
CA GLY A 102 10.69 4.90 -2.87
C GLY A 102 10.03 6.27 -2.79
N ILE A 103 8.90 6.35 -2.08
CA ILE A 103 8.20 7.62 -1.85
C ILE A 103 8.58 8.15 -0.46
N ARG A 104 9.01 9.41 -0.39
CA ARG A 104 9.25 10.11 0.89
C ARG A 104 7.90 10.55 1.45
N LEU A 105 7.29 9.69 2.26
CA LEU A 105 5.96 9.89 2.81
C LEU A 105 5.90 11.03 3.84
N LYS A 106 4.75 11.71 3.89
CA LYS A 106 4.36 12.52 5.07
C LYS A 106 4.43 11.68 6.33
N LYS A 107 4.75 12.36 7.42
CA LYS A 107 4.95 11.76 8.73
C LYS A 107 4.05 12.41 9.75
N TYR A 108 3.59 11.61 10.71
CA TYR A 108 2.93 12.09 11.92
C TYR A 108 3.76 11.63 13.11
N ARG A 109 4.19 12.57 13.96
CA ARG A 109 5.13 12.31 15.08
C ARG A 109 6.37 11.52 14.63
N GLY A 110 6.98 11.95 13.52
CA GLY A 110 8.20 11.34 12.95
C GLY A 110 8.00 9.99 12.24
N ARG A 111 6.79 9.41 12.26
CA ARG A 111 6.49 8.09 11.68
C ARG A 111 5.72 8.23 10.36
N PRO A 112 6.09 7.50 9.29
CA PRO A 112 5.36 7.55 8.03
C PRO A 112 3.98 6.91 8.18
N PHE A 113 3.03 7.37 7.38
CA PHE A 113 1.69 6.80 7.33
C PHE A 113 1.17 6.66 5.90
N ASP A 114 0.14 5.85 5.75
CA ASP A 114 -0.71 5.82 4.57
C ASP A 114 -2.20 5.77 4.97
N LEU A 115 -3.07 5.78 3.98
CA LEU A 115 -4.51 5.65 4.13
C LEU A 115 -5.00 4.36 3.44
N ARG A 116 -5.69 3.51 4.21
CA ARG A 116 -6.52 2.43 3.68
C ARG A 116 -7.87 3.01 3.29
N ILE A 117 -8.16 3.03 1.99
CA ILE A 117 -9.45 3.46 1.43
C ILE A 117 -10.21 2.22 0.97
N MET A 118 -11.38 1.98 1.56
CA MET A 118 -12.29 0.91 1.15
C MET A 118 -13.24 1.42 0.08
N VAL A 119 -13.30 0.73 -1.04
CA VAL A 119 -14.25 1.01 -2.13
C VAL A 119 -15.04 -0.25 -2.41
N GLN A 120 -16.37 -0.15 -2.33
CA GLN A 120 -17.28 -1.28 -2.44
C GLN A 120 -18.50 -0.89 -3.27
N ARG A 121 -19.22 -1.90 -3.76
CA ARG A 121 -20.58 -1.75 -4.30
C ARG A 121 -21.47 -2.83 -3.74
N LYS A 122 -22.77 -2.58 -3.64
CA LYS A 122 -23.77 -3.64 -3.45
C LYS A 122 -24.13 -4.27 -4.81
N PRO A 123 -24.79 -5.44 -4.86
CA PRO A 123 -25.37 -5.94 -6.10
C PRO A 123 -26.23 -4.87 -6.78
N GLY A 124 -26.03 -4.65 -8.08
CA GLY A 124 -26.73 -3.60 -8.85
C GLY A 124 -26.41 -2.15 -8.50
N GLY A 125 -25.63 -1.89 -7.43
CA GLY A 125 -25.36 -0.55 -6.94
C GLY A 125 -24.08 0.09 -7.49
N PRO A 126 -23.92 1.42 -7.34
CA PRO A 126 -22.72 2.12 -7.75
C PRO A 126 -21.52 1.82 -6.83
N TRP A 127 -20.32 2.04 -7.35
CA TRP A 127 -19.10 2.04 -6.53
C TRP A 127 -19.07 3.24 -5.59
N LYS A 128 -18.79 2.99 -4.31
CA LYS A 128 -18.71 4.00 -3.25
C LYS A 128 -17.48 3.79 -2.38
N VAL A 129 -16.88 4.89 -1.91
CA VAL A 129 -15.91 4.85 -0.81
C VAL A 129 -16.66 4.66 0.50
N THR A 130 -16.52 3.50 1.12
CA THR A 130 -17.23 3.11 2.35
C THR A 130 -16.45 3.38 3.63
N GLY A 131 -15.16 3.68 3.51
CA GLY A 131 -14.36 4.09 4.66
C GLY A 131 -12.93 4.45 4.32
N ILE A 132 -12.34 5.31 5.17
CA ILE A 132 -10.91 5.66 5.13
C ILE A 132 -10.33 5.48 6.54
N ALA A 133 -9.23 4.74 6.65
CA ALA A 133 -8.48 4.57 7.90
C ALA A 133 -7.01 4.95 7.67
N GLY A 134 -6.47 5.83 8.51
CA GLY A 134 -5.05 6.17 8.52
C GLY A 134 -4.24 5.12 9.26
N ARG A 135 -3.12 4.68 8.68
CA ARG A 135 -2.23 3.65 9.27
C ARG A 135 -0.84 4.21 9.47
N LEU A 136 -0.52 4.52 10.71
CA LEU A 136 0.79 5.00 11.13
C LEU A 136 1.74 3.82 11.34
N ALA A 137 2.87 3.79 10.62
CA ALA A 137 3.85 2.71 10.68
C ALA A 137 4.40 2.51 12.09
N HIS A 138 4.72 1.27 12.47
CA HIS A 138 5.45 1.00 13.72
C HIS A 138 6.79 1.77 13.74
N PRO A 139 7.23 2.37 14.88
CA PRO A 139 8.38 3.29 14.93
C PRO A 139 9.68 2.74 14.32
N ARG A 140 9.89 1.42 14.45
CA ARG A 140 11.10 0.73 13.97
C ARG A 140 10.97 0.09 12.58
N LYS A 141 9.80 0.14 11.94
CA LYS A 141 9.54 -0.57 10.66
C LYS A 141 9.36 0.40 9.49
N ILE A 142 9.61 -0.12 8.30
CA ILE A 142 9.51 0.62 7.02
C ILE A 142 8.14 0.55 6.36
N VAL A 143 7.27 -0.35 6.84
CA VAL A 143 5.92 -0.59 6.32
C VAL A 143 4.88 -0.06 7.31
N THR A 144 3.82 0.53 6.75
CA THR A 144 2.67 1.15 7.42
C THR A 144 1.56 0.18 7.77
N ASN A 145 1.67 -1.08 7.35
CA ASN A 145 0.60 -2.06 7.50
C ASN A 145 0.23 -2.30 8.98
N GLY A 146 -1.05 -2.20 9.33
CA GLY A 146 -1.55 -2.41 10.68
C GLY A 146 -1.19 -3.79 11.26
N SER A 147 -1.12 -4.84 10.42
CA SER A 147 -0.69 -6.18 10.85
C SER A 147 0.78 -6.25 11.29
N GLN A 148 1.55 -5.18 11.08
CA GLN A 148 2.94 -5.07 11.47
C GLN A 148 3.15 -4.26 12.76
N GLY A 149 2.09 -3.99 13.53
CA GLY A 149 2.18 -3.16 14.75
C GLY A 149 1.86 -1.69 14.51
N GLY A 150 1.11 -1.38 13.46
CA GLY A 150 0.73 -0.01 13.11
C GLY A 150 -0.31 0.56 14.07
N THR A 151 -0.36 1.88 14.17
CA THR A 151 -1.37 2.61 14.94
C THR A 151 -2.41 3.20 13.99
N ILE A 152 -3.70 3.00 14.28
CA ILE A 152 -4.79 3.44 13.42
C ILE A 152 -5.35 4.77 13.92
N TYR A 153 -5.49 5.73 13.00
CA TYR A 153 -6.05 7.05 13.25
C TYR A 153 -7.13 7.38 12.20
N PRO A 154 -8.09 8.26 12.51
CA PRO A 154 -8.88 8.93 11.49
C PRO A 154 -7.97 9.66 10.49
N ALA A 155 -8.38 9.71 9.21
CA ALA A 155 -7.60 10.42 8.19
C ALA A 155 -7.40 11.91 8.53
N SER A 156 -8.40 12.54 9.15
CA SER A 156 -8.36 13.93 9.60
C SER A 156 -7.28 14.21 10.65
N VAL A 157 -6.89 13.21 11.45
CA VAL A 157 -5.80 13.38 12.43
C VAL A 157 -4.43 13.35 11.74
N LEU A 158 -4.27 12.53 10.70
CA LEU A 158 -2.99 12.40 9.99
C LEU A 158 -2.81 13.48 8.90
N LEU A 159 -3.91 14.02 8.40
CA LEU A 159 -3.96 15.08 7.38
C LEU A 159 -4.98 16.16 7.81
N PRO A 160 -4.69 16.95 8.86
CA PRO A 160 -5.57 18.02 9.31
C PRO A 160 -5.74 19.08 8.21
N GLY A 161 -6.95 19.63 8.07
CA GLY A 161 -7.28 20.69 7.10
C GLY A 161 -7.06 20.30 5.63
N SER A 162 -7.05 19.00 5.32
CA SER A 162 -6.70 18.46 4.00
C SER A 162 -7.90 17.79 3.31
N GLU A 163 -9.11 18.31 3.52
CA GLU A 163 -10.37 17.75 3.01
C GLU A 163 -10.37 17.64 1.48
N ALA A 164 -9.84 18.66 0.79
CA ALA A 164 -9.70 18.66 -0.66
C ALA A 164 -8.78 17.53 -1.16
N LEU A 165 -7.66 17.28 -0.47
CA LEU A 165 -6.75 16.18 -0.78
C LEU A 165 -7.41 14.81 -0.53
N ILE A 166 -8.12 14.65 0.59
CA ILE A 166 -8.87 13.43 0.89
C ILE A 166 -9.93 13.18 -0.19
N ASN A 167 -10.67 14.21 -0.62
CA ASN A 167 -11.65 14.09 -1.69
C ASN A 167 -11.01 13.75 -3.03
N ARG A 168 -9.84 14.32 -3.34
CA ARG A 168 -9.04 13.93 -4.52
C ARG A 168 -8.65 12.45 -4.47
N MET A 169 -8.20 11.95 -3.32
CA MET A 169 -7.85 10.54 -3.12
C MET A 169 -9.07 9.61 -3.26
N LYS A 170 -10.25 10.02 -2.79
CA LYS A 170 -11.52 9.30 -3.05
C LYS A 170 -11.81 9.21 -4.56
N GLY A 171 -11.67 10.32 -5.28
CA GLY A 171 -11.84 10.37 -6.73
C GLY A 171 -10.87 9.45 -7.48
N ILE A 172 -9.59 9.46 -7.09
CA ILE A 172 -8.57 8.53 -7.60
C ILE A 172 -9.00 7.08 -7.33
N SER A 173 -9.45 6.79 -6.11
CA SER A 173 -9.86 5.43 -5.72
C SER A 173 -11.05 4.91 -6.54
N LEU A 174 -12.03 5.77 -6.84
CA LEU A 174 -13.16 5.42 -7.69
C LEU A 174 -12.74 5.18 -9.15
N ARG A 175 -11.81 5.97 -9.69
CA ARG A 175 -11.23 5.69 -11.03
C ARG A 175 -10.46 4.38 -11.03
N THR A 176 -9.66 4.12 -9.99
CA THR A 176 -8.91 2.87 -9.84
C THR A 176 -9.83 1.64 -9.84
N VAL A 177 -10.93 1.66 -9.08
CA VAL A 177 -11.84 0.51 -9.05
C VAL A 177 -12.55 0.30 -10.38
N ARG A 178 -12.95 1.37 -11.09
CA ARG A 178 -13.55 1.27 -12.42
C ARG A 178 -12.58 0.65 -13.42
N ARG A 179 -11.32 1.11 -13.44
CA ARG A 179 -10.27 0.57 -14.31
C ARG A 179 -10.00 -0.90 -14.02
N LEU A 180 -9.88 -1.30 -12.75
CA LEU A 180 -9.68 -2.70 -12.39
C LEU A 180 -10.92 -3.55 -12.71
N HIS A 181 -12.12 -3.05 -12.47
CA HIS A 181 -13.37 -3.76 -12.75
C HIS A 181 -13.55 -4.05 -14.25
N ALA A 182 -13.13 -3.14 -15.13
CA ALA A 182 -13.17 -3.37 -16.57
C ALA A 182 -12.36 -4.61 -17.01
N VAL A 183 -11.27 -4.93 -16.30
CA VAL A 183 -10.45 -6.13 -16.55
C VAL A 183 -10.89 -7.32 -15.69
N TYR A 184 -11.48 -7.04 -14.52
CA TYR A 184 -11.88 -8.02 -13.51
C TYR A 184 -13.35 -7.80 -13.11
N PRO A 185 -14.34 -8.18 -13.95
CA PRO A 185 -15.75 -7.85 -13.74
C PRO A 185 -16.35 -8.46 -12.46
N GLY A 186 -15.76 -9.56 -11.96
CA GLY A 186 -16.16 -10.17 -10.68
C GLY A 186 -15.75 -9.38 -9.43
N LEU A 187 -15.09 -8.22 -9.56
CA LEU A 187 -14.71 -7.40 -8.41
C LEU A 187 -15.94 -6.84 -7.69
N LYS A 188 -15.95 -7.00 -6.37
CA LYS A 188 -17.01 -6.53 -5.45
C LYS A 188 -16.51 -5.42 -4.53
N GLN A 189 -15.22 -5.43 -4.24
CA GLN A 189 -14.56 -4.54 -3.31
C GLN A 189 -13.07 -4.41 -3.64
N ILE A 190 -12.50 -3.25 -3.29
CA ILE A 190 -11.06 -3.05 -3.20
C ILE A 190 -10.70 -2.31 -1.92
N GLY A 191 -9.54 -2.62 -1.36
CA GLY A 191 -8.86 -1.79 -0.38
C GLY A 191 -7.64 -1.18 -1.04
N LEU A 192 -7.71 0.12 -1.29
CA LEU A 192 -6.61 0.88 -1.86
C LEU A 192 -5.74 1.39 -0.72
N ASP A 193 -4.45 1.08 -0.79
CA ASP A 193 -3.44 1.62 0.09
C ASP A 193 -2.84 2.82 -0.64
N MET A 194 -3.18 4.03 -0.19
CA MET A 194 -2.70 5.28 -0.77
C MET A 194 -1.89 6.07 0.24
N ALA A 195 -0.83 6.73 -0.21
CA ALA A 195 -0.01 7.57 0.65
C ALA A 195 0.13 8.98 0.06
N VAL A 196 0.67 9.90 0.86
CA VAL A 196 0.93 11.28 0.47
C VAL A 196 2.40 11.55 0.70
N ASP A 197 3.10 12.10 -0.29
CA ASP A 197 4.49 12.49 -0.12
C ASP A 197 4.65 13.85 0.57
N THR A 198 5.90 14.22 0.89
CA THR A 198 6.22 15.49 1.55
C THR A 198 5.78 16.73 0.77
N GLN A 199 5.51 16.63 -0.53
CA GLN A 199 5.02 17.72 -1.38
C GLN A 199 3.48 17.74 -1.48
N GLY A 200 2.79 16.83 -0.79
CA GLY A 200 1.33 16.76 -0.81
C GLY A 200 0.75 15.99 -1.99
N ARG A 201 1.57 15.32 -2.80
CA ARG A 201 1.10 14.52 -3.93
C ARG A 201 0.60 13.14 -3.46
N PRO A 202 -0.59 12.71 -3.89
CA PRO A 202 -1.10 11.38 -3.57
C PRO A 202 -0.47 10.31 -4.46
N TRP A 203 -0.24 9.14 -3.88
CA TRP A 203 0.31 7.96 -4.54
C TRP A 203 -0.52 6.72 -4.22
N ILE A 204 -0.78 5.89 -5.23
CA ILE A 204 -1.34 4.55 -5.07
C ILE A 204 -0.18 3.59 -4.81
N ILE A 205 -0.15 3.00 -3.61
CA ILE A 205 0.88 2.04 -3.22
C ILE A 205 0.49 0.63 -3.67
N GLU A 206 -0.75 0.25 -3.41
CA GLU A 206 -1.28 -1.09 -3.71
C GLU A 206 -2.81 -1.10 -3.78
N ALA A 207 -3.36 -1.91 -4.69
CA ALA A 207 -4.78 -2.23 -4.75
C ALA A 207 -5.02 -3.69 -4.32
N ASN A 208 -5.73 -3.88 -3.20
CA ASN A 208 -6.05 -5.19 -2.64
C ASN A 208 -7.48 -5.61 -2.98
N THR A 209 -7.66 -6.76 -3.61
CA THR A 209 -8.98 -7.26 -4.06
C THR A 209 -9.70 -8.14 -3.02
N LYS A 210 -8.98 -8.56 -1.98
CA LYS A 210 -9.52 -9.16 -0.76
C LYS A 210 -9.09 -8.32 0.46
N PRO A 211 -9.58 -7.08 0.58
CA PRO A 211 -9.14 -6.17 1.62
C PRO A 211 -9.64 -6.60 3.00
N ASP A 212 -8.79 -6.39 4.00
CA ASP A 212 -9.12 -6.61 5.40
C ASP A 212 -9.67 -5.31 6.05
N PRO A 213 -10.91 -5.29 6.55
CA PRO A 213 -11.49 -4.12 7.21
C PRO A 213 -11.16 -4.07 8.72
N CYS A 214 -10.42 -5.03 9.26
CA CYS A 214 -9.99 -5.06 10.65
C CYS A 214 -9.43 -3.72 11.19
N PRO A 215 -8.63 -2.92 10.44
CA PRO A 215 -8.18 -1.61 10.92
C PRO A 215 -9.31 -0.65 11.33
N PHE A 216 -10.47 -0.73 10.68
CA PHE A 216 -11.60 0.16 10.96
C PHE A 216 -12.20 -0.06 12.36
N THR A 217 -11.96 -1.21 12.99
CA THR A 217 -12.36 -1.51 14.38
C THR A 217 -11.60 -0.69 15.42
N LYS A 218 -10.52 -0.01 15.02
CA LYS A 218 -9.70 0.84 15.89
C LYS A 218 -10.02 2.32 15.75
N LEU A 219 -10.94 2.69 14.85
CA LEU A 219 -11.39 4.08 14.72
C LEU A 219 -12.39 4.42 15.83
N PRO A 220 -12.46 5.68 16.29
CA PRO A 220 -13.42 6.10 17.31
C PRO A 220 -14.89 5.89 16.89
N SER A 221 -15.21 6.16 15.63
CA SER A 221 -16.55 5.91 15.06
C SER A 221 -16.55 4.62 14.25
N HIS A 222 -17.55 3.77 14.51
CA HIS A 222 -17.77 2.53 13.78
C HIS A 222 -18.73 2.68 12.59
N ALA A 223 -19.15 3.89 12.22
CA ALA A 223 -20.07 4.11 11.10
C ALA A 223 -19.51 3.53 9.79
N ALA A 224 -18.25 3.82 9.47
CA ALA A 224 -17.58 3.29 8.28
C ALA A 224 -17.46 1.76 8.34
N LEU A 225 -17.15 1.19 9.51
CA LEU A 225 -17.07 -0.27 9.68
C LEU A 225 -18.42 -0.94 9.44
N ARG A 226 -19.52 -0.38 9.97
CA ARG A 226 -20.88 -0.90 9.73
C ARG A 226 -21.24 -0.85 8.26
N GLU A 227 -20.91 0.25 7.57
CA GLU A 227 -21.13 0.37 6.13
C GLU A 227 -20.32 -0.65 5.34
N ILE A 228 -19.05 -0.86 5.69
CA ILE A 228 -18.17 -1.84 5.06
C ILE A 228 -18.72 -3.26 5.21
N VAL A 229 -19.14 -3.63 6.42
CA VAL A 229 -19.73 -4.93 6.72
C VAL A 229 -21.05 -5.12 5.99
N SER A 230 -21.91 -4.10 5.92
CA SER A 230 -23.17 -4.14 5.16
C SER A 230 -22.93 -4.44 3.68
N HIS A 231 -21.96 -3.78 3.05
CA HIS A 231 -21.60 -4.03 1.66
C HIS A 231 -21.02 -5.43 1.44
N GLY A 232 -20.20 -5.93 2.37
CA GLY A 232 -19.68 -7.30 2.31
C GLY A 232 -20.79 -8.34 2.42
N LYS A 233 -21.70 -8.20 3.39
CA LYS A 233 -22.83 -9.10 3.61
C LYS A 233 -23.74 -9.19 2.38
N ALA A 234 -23.97 -8.08 1.68
CA ALA A 234 -24.75 -8.06 0.43
C ALA A 234 -24.16 -8.97 -0.68
N TRP A 235 -22.91 -9.41 -0.54
CA TRP A 235 -22.23 -10.34 -1.44
C TRP A 235 -21.89 -11.70 -0.79
N GLY A 236 -22.41 -11.98 0.41
CA GLY A 236 -22.07 -13.17 1.20
C GLY A 236 -20.65 -13.15 1.78
N ILE A 237 -20.01 -11.99 1.90
CA ILE A 237 -18.65 -11.86 2.44
C ILE A 237 -18.72 -11.62 3.96
N HIS A 238 -18.06 -12.50 4.71
CA HIS A 238 -17.88 -12.36 6.15
C HIS A 238 -16.44 -11.95 6.47
N TYR A 239 -16.29 -10.92 7.30
CA TYR A 239 -14.97 -10.41 7.70
C TYR A 239 -14.60 -10.87 9.10
N LYS A 240 -13.33 -11.22 9.29
CA LYS A 240 -12.75 -11.41 10.63
C LYS A 240 -12.37 -10.04 11.19
N LEU A 241 -13.10 -9.55 12.18
CA LEU A 241 -12.92 -8.20 12.74
C LEU A 241 -11.97 -8.15 13.95
N LYS A 242 -11.32 -9.26 14.31
CA LYS A 242 -10.42 -9.30 15.47
C LYS A 242 -9.03 -8.79 15.10
N CYS A 243 -8.73 -7.54 15.48
CA CYS A 243 -7.41 -6.91 15.27
C CYS A 243 -6.52 -7.00 16.50
N LEU A 244 -5.62 -7.99 16.49
CA LEU A 244 -4.68 -8.26 17.59
C LEU A 244 -3.41 -7.41 17.54
N LYS A 245 -2.90 -7.12 16.34
CA LYS A 245 -1.57 -6.47 16.17
C LYS A 245 -1.64 -4.95 16.01
N SER A 246 -2.79 -4.39 15.65
CA SER A 246 -2.93 -2.95 15.46
C SER A 246 -3.42 -2.26 16.72
N HIS A 247 -2.94 -1.04 16.93
CA HIS A 247 -3.30 -0.22 18.08
C HIS A 247 -4.23 0.92 17.65
N ARG A 248 -5.14 1.33 18.54
CA ARG A 248 -5.90 2.57 18.36
C ARG A 248 -4.99 3.76 18.70
N GLY A 249 -5.04 4.79 17.86
CA GLY A 249 -4.42 6.07 18.14
C GLY A 249 -5.07 6.75 19.34
N ARG A 250 -4.25 7.36 20.19
CA ARG A 250 -4.70 8.22 21.29
C ARG A 250 -4.85 9.64 20.75
#